data_AF-G2GWD9-F1
#
_entry.id   AF-G2GWD9-F1
#
_cell.length_a   1.000
_cell.length_b   1.000
_cell.length_c   1.000
_cell.angle_alpha   90.00
_cell.angle_beta   90.00
_cell.angle_gamma   90.00
#
_symmetry.space_group_name_H-M   'P 1'
#
loop_
_entity.id
_entity.type
_entity.pdbx_description
1 polymer ?
#
loop_
_entity_poly.entity_id
_entity_poly.type
_entity_poly.pdbx_seq_one_letter_code
_entity_poly.pdbx_strand_id
1 'polypeptide(L)'
;MVINMAIQVKPLTNTEVKAAKAVNKDLSLYDGGGLLLFVKSSGVKTWRLRYYHPSTKKRTTLTLGHYPALSLAEARRVREEIRALLAQRIDPQEQQRQQQEQEKASNNNTFAKITADWFAVKNQKG
;
A
#
# COMPACT_ATOMS: atom_id res chain seq x y z
N MET A 1 26.03 8.73 18.27
CA MET A 1 24.61 9.04 18.53
C MET A 1 24.16 10.03 17.47
N VAL A 2 23.57 9.56 16.35
CA VAL A 2 23.14 10.46 15.27
C VAL A 2 21.78 11.03 15.63
N ILE A 3 21.78 12.31 15.98
CA ILE A 3 20.59 13.10 16.26
C ILE A 3 19.87 13.27 14.91
N ASN A 4 18.76 12.54 14.73
CA ASN A 4 17.93 12.67 13.54
C ASN A 4 17.19 14.01 13.60
N MET A 5 17.79 15.06 13.04
CA MET A 5 17.08 16.32 12.81
C MET A 5 15.90 16.03 11.88
N ALA A 6 14.70 15.94 12.46
CA ALA A 6 13.48 15.77 11.70
C ALA A 6 13.29 17.03 10.84
N ILE A 7 13.55 16.91 9.53
CA ILE A 7 13.14 17.93 8.56
C ILE A 7 11.62 18.07 8.71
N GLN A 8 11.17 19.20 9.22
CA GLN A 8 9.76 19.50 9.39
C GLN A 8 9.13 19.65 8.01
N VAL A 9 8.36 18.64 7.58
CA VAL A 9 7.59 18.68 6.34
C VAL A 9 6.24 19.32 6.65
N LYS A 10 5.90 20.42 5.95
CA LYS A 10 4.55 20.99 5.99
C LYS A 10 3.56 19.96 5.43
N PRO A 11 2.57 19.48 6.21
CA PRO A 11 1.58 18.52 5.71
C PRO A 11 0.77 19.11 4.56
N LEU A 12 0.36 18.26 3.62
CA LEU A 12 -0.44 18.67 2.48
C LEU A 12 -1.88 18.98 2.91
N THR A 13 -2.52 19.83 2.14
CA THR A 13 -3.96 20.12 2.20
C THR A 13 -4.70 19.48 1.04
N ASN A 14 -6.01 19.26 1.18
CA ASN A 14 -6.84 18.76 0.07
C ASN A 14 -6.77 19.67 -1.17
N THR A 15 -6.67 20.98 -0.97
CA THR A 15 -6.52 21.96 -2.05
C THR A 15 -5.19 21.78 -2.78
N GLU A 16 -4.07 21.65 -2.06
CA GLU A 16 -2.75 21.40 -2.65
C GLU A 16 -2.74 20.06 -3.42
N VAL A 17 -3.30 19.00 -2.85
CA VAL A 17 -3.43 17.68 -3.51
C VAL A 17 -4.23 17.78 -4.79
N LYS A 18 -5.38 18.46 -4.77
CA LYS A 18 -6.25 18.63 -5.94
C LYS A 18 -5.57 19.47 -7.03
N ALA A 19 -4.92 20.56 -6.64
CA ALA A 19 -4.26 21.50 -7.56
C ALA A 19 -2.94 20.97 -8.13
N ALA A 20 -2.29 20.00 -7.47
CA ALA A 20 -0.99 19.47 -7.88
C ALA A 20 -0.99 19.01 -9.34
N LYS A 21 -0.01 19.48 -10.12
CA LYS A 21 0.24 19.09 -11.51
C LYS A 21 1.75 19.02 -11.73
N ALA A 22 2.18 18.03 -12.49
CA ALA A 22 3.55 17.88 -12.93
C ALA A 22 3.65 18.40 -14.38
N VAL A 23 4.61 19.28 -14.65
CA VAL A 23 4.88 19.82 -15.99
C VAL A 23 6.27 19.37 -16.40
N ASN A 24 6.37 18.65 -17.52
CA ASN A 24 7.61 18.08 -18.10
C ASN A 24 8.35 17.04 -17.24
N LYS A 25 8.16 17.02 -15.92
CA LYS A 25 8.83 16.10 -15.00
C LYS A 25 7.93 15.71 -13.84
N ASP A 26 7.99 14.43 -13.46
CA ASP A 26 7.27 13.90 -12.30
C ASP A 26 7.62 14.65 -11.02
N LEU A 27 6.59 14.87 -10.19
CA LEU A 27 6.66 15.67 -8.98
C LEU A 27 6.36 14.80 -7.75
N SER A 28 7.10 15.00 -6.67
CA SER A 28 6.82 14.40 -5.36
C SER A 28 6.50 15.49 -4.35
N LEU A 29 5.28 15.47 -3.81
CA LEU A 29 4.84 16.36 -2.74
C LEU A 29 4.78 15.57 -1.44
N TYR A 30 5.50 16.01 -0.41
CA TYR A 30 5.62 15.27 0.84
C TYR A 30 4.56 15.72 1.85
N ASP A 31 3.91 14.76 2.51
CA ASP A 31 2.94 15.00 3.59
C ASP A 31 3.55 14.82 4.99
N GLY A 32 4.72 14.18 5.07
CA GLY A 32 5.39 13.87 6.33
C GLY A 32 5.20 12.41 6.77
N GLY A 33 6.06 11.97 7.70
CA GLY A 33 6.09 10.56 8.15
C GLY A 33 6.39 9.57 7.02
N GLY A 34 7.09 10.02 5.97
CA GLY A 34 7.40 9.23 4.77
C GLY A 34 6.30 9.22 3.69
N LEU A 35 5.10 9.72 4.00
CA LEU A 35 4.00 9.79 3.04
C LEU A 35 4.24 10.91 2.02
N LEU A 36 3.96 10.62 0.75
CA LEU A 36 4.06 11.57 -0.36
C LEU A 36 3.02 11.29 -1.45
N LEU A 37 2.61 12.34 -2.12
CA LEU A 37 1.86 12.29 -3.37
C LEU A 37 2.84 12.34 -4.54
N PHE A 38 2.87 11.26 -5.32
CA PHE A 38 3.63 11.19 -6.56
C PHE A 38 2.73 11.56 -7.74
N VAL A 39 3.06 12.65 -8.43
CA VAL A 39 2.28 13.19 -9.54
C VAL A 39 3.09 12.99 -10.81
N LYS A 40 2.59 12.14 -11.71
CA LYS A 40 3.18 11.94 -13.03
C LYS A 40 2.88 13.12 -13.95
N SER A 41 3.75 13.37 -14.92
CA SER A 41 3.48 14.33 -16.01
C SER A 41 2.20 14.00 -16.80
N SER A 42 1.78 12.73 -16.81
CA SER A 42 0.50 12.28 -17.36
C SER A 42 -0.74 12.72 -16.55
N GLY A 43 -0.56 13.35 -15.38
CA GLY A 43 -1.64 13.76 -14.48
C GLY A 43 -2.05 12.70 -13.46
N VAL A 44 -1.52 11.47 -13.55
CA VAL A 44 -1.81 10.41 -12.56
C VAL A 44 -1.20 10.77 -11.20
N LYS A 45 -2.01 10.67 -10.15
CA LYS A 45 -1.64 10.96 -8.77
C LYS A 45 -1.67 9.69 -7.93
N THR A 46 -0.56 9.37 -7.28
CA THR A 46 -0.41 8.13 -6.52
C THR A 46 0.16 8.42 -5.14
N TRP A 47 -0.51 7.91 -4.11
CA TRP A 47 0.01 7.92 -2.75
C TRP A 47 1.10 6.87 -2.59
N ARG A 48 2.24 7.30 -2.05
CA ARG A 48 3.39 6.45 -1.75
C ARG A 48 3.89 6.67 -0.34
N LEU A 49 4.37 5.62 0.29
CA LEU A 49 5.02 5.68 1.60
C LEU A 49 6.46 5.24 1.48
N ARG A 50 7.39 6.12 1.86
CA ARG A 50 8.81 5.78 2.02
C ARG A 50 9.09 5.35 3.44
N TYR A 51 9.75 4.20 3.58
CA TYR A 51 10.13 3.65 4.87
C TYR A 51 11.49 2.93 4.77
N TYR A 52 12.03 2.52 5.90
CA TYR A 52 13.20 1.64 5.94
C TYR A 52 12.74 0.22 6.22
N HIS A 53 13.14 -0.72 5.35
CA HIS A 53 12.82 -2.12 5.53
C HIS A 53 13.29 -2.59 6.92
N PRO A 54 12.44 -3.28 7.71
CA PRO A 54 12.74 -3.58 9.11
C PRO A 54 14.01 -4.43 9.29
N SER A 55 14.23 -5.41 8.40
CA SER A 55 15.42 -6.28 8.42
C SER A 55 16.65 -5.68 7.72
N THR A 56 16.54 -5.30 6.44
CA THR A 56 17.71 -4.89 5.63
C THR A 56 18.12 -3.44 5.83
N LYS A 57 17.30 -2.62 6.49
CA LYS A 57 17.48 -1.17 6.66
C LYS A 57 17.63 -0.41 5.33
N LYS A 58 17.31 -1.03 4.20
CA LYS A 58 17.28 -0.36 2.89
C LYS A 58 16.06 0.56 2.81
N ARG A 59 16.19 1.68 2.11
CA ARG A 59 15.08 2.59 1.84
C ARG A 59 14.15 1.94 0.81
N THR A 60 12.89 1.80 1.17
CA THR A 60 11.83 1.19 0.36
C THR A 60 10.72 2.19 0.11
N THR A 61 10.00 2.01 -1.01
CA THR A 61 8.81 2.79 -1.34
C THR A 61 7.63 1.84 -1.58
N LEU A 62 6.57 2.00 -0.79
CA LEU A 62 5.31 1.29 -0.98
C LEU A 62 4.31 2.19 -1.72
N THR A 63 3.57 1.62 -2.66
CA THR A 63 2.44 2.30 -3.31
C THR A 63 1.17 1.96 -2.53
N LEU A 64 0.44 2.99 -2.09
CA LEU A 64 -0.77 2.82 -1.27
C LEU A 64 -2.04 2.81 -2.12
N GLY A 65 -2.09 3.62 -3.18
CA GLY A 65 -3.25 3.76 -4.05
C GLY A 65 -3.25 5.06 -4.84
N HIS A 66 -4.27 5.23 -5.67
CA HIS A 66 -4.42 6.40 -6.54
C HIS A 66 -5.39 7.43 -5.93
N TYR A 67 -5.10 8.70 -6.10
CA TYR A 67 -6.08 9.77 -5.89
C TYR A 67 -6.95 9.89 -7.15
N PRO A 68 -8.29 10.08 -7.05
CA PRO A 68 -9.06 10.37 -5.84
C PRO A 68 -9.63 9.14 -5.10
N ALA A 69 -9.44 7.92 -5.61
CA ALA A 69 -9.98 6.70 -4.99
C ALA A 69 -9.50 6.49 -3.54
N LEU A 70 -8.28 6.93 -3.24
CA LEU A 70 -7.75 7.05 -1.88
C LEU A 70 -7.55 8.54 -1.57
N SER A 71 -8.29 9.06 -0.60
CA SER A 71 -8.18 10.44 -0.14
C SER A 71 -6.90 10.69 0.67
N LEU A 72 -6.57 11.96 0.91
CA LEU A 72 -5.45 12.33 1.77
C LEU A 72 -5.63 11.82 3.22
N ALA A 73 -6.86 11.88 3.75
CA ALA A 73 -7.16 11.42 5.10
C ALA A 73 -6.98 9.90 5.22
N GLU A 74 -7.46 9.13 4.24
CA GLU A 74 -7.29 7.68 4.21
C GLU A 74 -5.83 7.30 4.02
N ALA A 75 -5.08 8.00 3.15
CA ALA A 75 -3.64 7.77 2.98
C ALA A 75 -2.85 8.00 4.28
N ARG A 76 -3.25 8.99 5.10
CA ARG A 76 -2.69 9.21 6.45
C ARG A 76 -3.06 8.09 7.42
N ARG A 77 -4.29 7.58 7.38
CA ARG A 77 -4.72 6.43 8.18
C ARG A 77 -3.87 5.19 7.87
N VAL A 78 -3.74 4.87 6.58
CA VAL A 78 -2.91 3.75 6.09
C VAL A 78 -1.43 3.92 6.46
N ARG A 79 -0.91 5.16 6.44
CA ARG A 79 0.45 5.44 6.93
C ARG A 79 0.62 5.00 8.39
N GLU A 80 -0.30 5.36 9.28
CA GLU A 80 -0.17 5.00 10.69
C GLU A 80 -0.27 3.48 10.91
N GLU A 81 -1.15 2.79 10.19
CA GLU A 81 -1.25 1.32 10.21
C GLU A 81 0.09 0.68 9.81
N ILE A 82 0.69 1.14 8.71
CA ILE A 82 1.99 0.64 8.26
C ILE A 82 3.10 0.95 9.28
N ARG A 83 3.09 2.13 9.88
CA ARG A 83 4.08 2.48 10.92
C ARG A 83 3.94 1.59 12.15
N ALA A 84 2.73 1.20 12.53
CA ALA A 84 2.50 0.25 13.62
C ALA A 84 3.08 -1.14 13.29
N LEU A 85 2.95 -1.62 12.05
CA LEU A 85 3.59 -2.86 11.60
C LEU A 85 5.12 -2.77 11.65
N LEU A 86 5.68 -1.67 11.14
CA LEU A 86 7.12 -1.45 11.12
C LEU A 86 7.72 -1.35 12.53
N ALA A 87 6.98 -0.80 13.50
CA ALA A 87 7.39 -0.77 14.90
C ALA A 87 7.52 -2.19 15.49
N GLN A 88 6.70 -3.13 15.01
CA GLN A 88 6.76 -4.55 15.34
C GLN A 88 7.77 -5.32 14.48
N ARG A 89 8.57 -4.62 13.65
CA ARG A 89 9.52 -5.18 12.67
C ARG A 89 8.87 -6.05 11.59
N ILE A 90 7.58 -5.86 11.34
CA ILE A 90 6.84 -6.54 10.25
C ILE A 90 6.96 -5.69 8.99
N ASP A 91 7.35 -6.33 7.87
CA ASP A 91 7.39 -5.66 6.57
C ASP A 91 5.98 -5.67 5.92
N PRO A 92 5.40 -4.50 5.58
CA PRO A 92 4.05 -4.43 5.02
C PRO A 92 3.90 -5.12 3.66
N GLN A 93 4.95 -5.13 2.83
CA GLN A 93 4.91 -5.80 1.53
C GLN A 93 4.81 -7.31 1.69
N GLU A 94 5.56 -7.87 2.63
CA GLU A 94 5.49 -9.28 2.99
C GLU A 94 4.12 -9.65 3.58
N GLN A 95 3.56 -8.82 4.47
CA GLN A 95 2.22 -9.05 5.01
C GLN A 95 1.14 -9.01 3.93
N GLN A 96 1.25 -8.10 2.96
CA GLN A 96 0.32 -8.04 1.83
C GLN A 96 0.47 -9.27 0.91
N ARG A 97 1.71 -9.73 0.67
CA ARG A 97 1.98 -10.95 -0.11
C ARG A 97 1.35 -12.17 0.54
N GLN A 98 1.55 -12.34 1.84
CA GLN A 98 0.98 -13.44 2.61
C GLN A 98 -0.55 -13.43 2.58
N GLN A 99 -1.17 -12.25 2.70
CA GLN A 99 -2.63 -12.13 2.63
C GLN A 99 -3.17 -12.51 1.25
N GLN A 100 -2.53 -12.06 0.17
CA GLN A 100 -2.90 -12.46 -1.19
C GLN A 100 -2.72 -13.97 -1.43
N GLU A 101 -1.68 -14.59 -0.85
CA GLU A 101 -1.45 -16.02 -0.94
C GLU A 101 -2.51 -16.82 -0.18
N GLN A 102 -2.92 -16.34 1.01
CA GLN A 102 -4.01 -16.94 1.77
C GLN A 102 -5.36 -16.80 1.06
N GLU A 103 -5.65 -15.66 0.44
CA GLU A 103 -6.84 -15.46 -0.39
C GLU A 103 -6.85 -16.40 -1.62
N LYS A 104 -5.71 -16.56 -2.29
CA LYS A 104 -5.59 -17.52 -3.40
C LYS A 104 -5.75 -18.96 -2.94
N ALA A 105 -5.14 -19.33 -1.81
CA ALA A 105 -5.25 -20.68 -1.27
C ALA A 105 -6.68 -21.00 -0.82
N SER A 106 -7.37 -20.08 -0.17
CA SER A 106 -8.77 -20.24 0.23
C SER A 106 -9.71 -20.32 -0.97
N ASN A 107 -9.49 -19.51 -2.02
CA ASN A 107 -10.23 -19.60 -3.27
C ASN A 107 -10.00 -20.93 -3.99
N ASN A 108 -8.74 -21.41 -4.05
CA ASN A 108 -8.41 -22.70 -4.64
C ASN A 108 -9.01 -23.86 -3.85
N ASN A 109 -9.00 -23.80 -2.51
CA ASN A 109 -9.63 -24.81 -1.65
C ASN A 109 -11.15 -24.83 -1.82
N THR A 110 -11.77 -23.65 -2.00
CA THR A 110 -13.22 -23.54 -2.26
C THR A 110 -13.56 -24.13 -3.62
N PHE A 111 -12.77 -23.83 -4.66
CA PHE A 111 -12.96 -24.42 -5.99
C PHE A 111 -12.75 -25.94 -5.99
N ALA A 112 -11.70 -26.43 -5.33
CA ALA A 112 -11.43 -27.86 -5.20
C ALA A 112 -12.55 -28.59 -4.43
N LYS A 113 -13.08 -27.96 -3.36
CA LYS A 113 -14.21 -28.50 -2.60
C LYS A 113 -15.49 -28.56 -3.43
N ILE A 114 -15.83 -27.49 -4.15
CA ILE A 114 -16.99 -27.47 -5.06
C ILE A 114 -16.84 -28.54 -6.15
N THR A 115 -15.63 -28.73 -6.68
CA THR A 115 -15.36 -29.73 -7.72
C THR A 115 -15.47 -31.16 -7.18
N ALA A 116 -14.95 -31.41 -5.97
CA ALA A 116 -15.08 -32.70 -5.29
C ALA A 116 -16.54 -33.03 -4.96
N ASP A 117 -17.30 -32.04 -4.46
CA ASP A 117 -18.73 -32.19 -4.16
C ASP A 117 -19.54 -32.47 -5.45
N TRP A 118 -19.20 -31.84 -6.57
CA TRP A 118 -19.84 -32.10 -7.87
C TRP A 118 -19.55 -33.52 -8.39
N PHE A 119 -18.30 -34.01 -8.27
CA PHE A 119 -17.95 -35.38 -8.65
C PHE A 119 -18.63 -36.44 -7.75
N ALA A 120 -18.74 -36.19 -6.45
CA ALA A 120 -19.42 -37.08 -5.52
C ALA A 120 -20.93 -37.21 -5.82
N VAL A 121 -21.59 -36.10 -6.17
CA VAL A 121 -23.01 -36.09 -6.56
C VAL A 121 -23.25 -36.81 -7.90
N LYS A 122 -22.28 -36.77 -8.83
CA LYS A 122 -22.38 -37.47 -10.13
C LYS A 122 -22.16 -38.98 -10.03
N ASN A 123 -21.41 -39.45 -9.03
CA ASN A 123 -21.12 -40.89 -8.84
C ASN A 123 -22.13 -41.62 -7.94
N GLN A 124 -23.15 -40.94 -7.41
CA GLN A 124 -24.24 -41.54 -6.60
C GLN A 124 -25.54 -41.80 -7.37
N LYS A 125 -25.59 -41.48 -8.67
CA LYS A 125 -26.77 -41.71 -9.54
C LYS A 125 -26.51 -42.71 -10.67
N GLY A 126 -25.69 -43.73 -10.40
CA GLY A 126 -25.52 -44.91 -11.26
C GLY A 126 -26.06 -46.14 -10.55
#